data_AF-A0A3N5M2M5-F1
#
_entry.id   AF-A0A3N5M2M5-F1
#
_cell.length_a   1.000
_cell.length_b   1.000
_cell.length_c   1.000
_cell.angle_alpha   90.00
_cell.angle_beta   90.00
_cell.angle_gamma   90.00
#
_symmetry.space_group_name_H-M   'P 1'
#
loop_
_entity.id
_entity.type
_entity.pdbx_description
1 polymer ?
#
loop_
_entity_poly.entity_id
_entity_poly.type
_entity_poly.pdbx_seq_one_letter_code
_entity_poly.pdbx_strand_id
1 'polypeptide(L)'
;MPPRSRSRCRSARDRVAGRPTGRRATLAGVKVDKSVLLGYKGTVKLSTQADYAVRAVFELAKRGPGHVVHTDEIAAAQRIPSSGLAKVIRELARAEVVRTQRGNRGGVVLARPAGEVTVREVYEAVEGPITLCRCRANLEPCAETPCDTHDFWSSVETLLTGELEQTTFAALTARQGDALRGSRPQRDEEVNQQ
;
A
#
# COMPACT_ATOMS: atom_id res chain seq x y z
N MET A 1 -20.95 56.56 35.72
CA MET A 1 -19.64 55.86 35.65
C MET A 1 -18.92 56.30 34.38
N PRO A 2 -17.65 56.71 34.48
CA PRO A 2 -16.91 57.42 33.42
C PRO A 2 -16.36 56.50 32.32
N PRO A 3 -16.05 57.06 31.13
CA PRO A 3 -15.39 56.34 30.04
C PRO A 3 -13.89 56.17 30.29
N ARG A 4 -13.39 54.95 30.08
CA ARG A 4 -11.96 54.62 29.91
C ARG A 4 -11.80 54.23 28.44
N SER A 5 -10.79 54.60 27.67
CA SER A 5 -9.56 55.36 27.88
C SER A 5 -8.97 55.59 26.48
N ARG A 6 -8.32 56.75 26.29
CA ARG A 6 -6.96 56.94 25.75
C ARG A 6 -6.34 55.67 25.10
N SER A 7 -5.66 55.71 23.95
CA SER A 7 -4.78 56.75 23.42
C SER A 7 -4.22 56.31 22.06
N ARG A 8 -4.10 57.30 21.16
CA ARG A 8 -3.02 57.57 20.19
C ARG A 8 -1.90 56.53 20.03
N CYS A 9 -1.58 56.21 18.78
CA CYS A 9 -0.38 56.65 18.02
C CYS A 9 -0.32 55.79 16.73
N ARG A 10 -0.35 56.36 15.50
CA ARG A 10 0.82 56.82 14.71
C ARG A 10 1.98 55.82 14.82
N SER A 11 2.58 55.26 13.77
CA SER A 11 2.83 55.76 12.42
C SER A 11 3.64 54.73 11.62
N ALA A 12 3.77 54.98 10.31
CA ALA A 12 4.89 54.62 9.43
C ALA A 12 5.00 53.14 9.02
N ARG A 13 4.69 52.81 7.76
CA ARG A 13 5.59 52.91 6.58
C ARG A 13 6.86 52.09 6.75
N ASP A 14 6.97 51.00 5.98
CA ASP A 14 8.04 50.75 4.99
C ASP A 14 7.84 49.33 4.43
N ARG A 15 7.50 49.20 3.14
CA ARG A 15 8.37 48.91 1.99
C ARG A 15 8.58 47.42 1.69
N VAL A 16 8.11 47.09 0.49
CA VAL A 16 8.81 46.33 -0.57
C VAL A 16 9.09 44.84 -0.32
N ALA A 17 8.34 44.05 -1.08
CA ALA A 17 8.75 42.88 -1.87
C ALA A 17 10.05 42.15 -1.47
N GLY A 18 9.86 40.98 -0.87
CA GLY A 18 10.81 39.87 -0.94
C GLY A 18 10.12 38.65 -1.54
N ARG A 19 10.36 38.37 -2.82
CA ARG A 19 10.08 37.06 -3.44
C ARG A 19 10.89 36.00 -2.67
N PRO A 20 10.30 34.92 -2.15
CA PRO A 20 11.09 33.78 -1.77
C PRO A 20 11.47 33.02 -3.06
N THR A 21 12.65 33.36 -3.58
CA THR A 21 13.42 32.47 -4.45
C THR A 21 13.95 31.33 -3.60
N GLY A 22 13.33 30.16 -3.70
CA GLY A 22 13.80 28.92 -3.10
C GLY A 22 13.38 27.75 -3.97
N ARG A 23 14.28 27.32 -4.86
CA ARG A 23 14.15 26.07 -5.62
C ARG A 23 14.32 24.85 -4.70
N ARG A 24 13.78 23.72 -5.19
CA ARG A 24 13.99 22.30 -4.81
C ARG A 24 13.06 21.80 -3.70
N ALA A 25 12.42 20.65 -3.80
CA ALA A 25 12.70 19.47 -4.61
C ALA A 25 11.43 18.73 -5.07
N THR A 26 11.44 18.28 -6.32
CA THR A 26 10.49 17.31 -6.89
C THR A 26 11.13 15.92 -6.86
N LEU A 27 10.55 15.00 -6.09
CA LEU A 27 10.01 13.70 -6.55
C LEU A 27 9.31 12.96 -5.37
N ALA A 28 8.00 13.23 -5.29
CA ALA A 28 6.88 12.39 -4.82
C ALA A 28 6.94 11.75 -3.41
N GLY A 29 6.48 12.38 -2.32
CA GLY A 29 5.52 13.48 -2.25
C GLY A 29 4.10 13.10 -2.67
N VAL A 30 3.70 11.82 -2.64
CA VAL A 30 2.32 11.42 -3.02
C VAL A 30 1.34 11.85 -1.93
N LYS A 31 0.92 13.12 -1.99
CA LYS A 31 -0.36 13.55 -1.43
C LYS A 31 -1.43 13.09 -2.42
N VAL A 32 -2.12 12.00 -2.10
CA VAL A 32 -3.38 11.68 -2.81
C VAL A 32 -4.33 12.81 -2.46
N ASP A 33 -4.73 13.58 -3.47
CA ASP A 33 -5.67 14.66 -3.29
C ASP A 33 -7.00 14.08 -2.78
N LYS A 34 -7.50 14.58 -1.64
CA LYS A 34 -8.80 14.15 -1.10
C LYS A 34 -9.93 14.41 -2.09
N SER A 35 -9.80 15.40 -2.99
CA SER A 35 -10.76 15.66 -4.06
C SER A 35 -10.82 14.51 -5.08
N VAL A 36 -9.69 13.84 -5.36
CA VAL A 36 -9.63 12.63 -6.20
C VAL A 36 -10.29 11.45 -5.50
N LEU A 37 -10.24 11.35 -4.17
CA LEU A 37 -10.99 10.35 -3.41
C LEU A 37 -12.49 10.67 -3.32
N LEU A 38 -12.86 11.96 -3.19
CA LEU A 38 -14.26 12.41 -3.08
C LEU A 38 -15.05 12.24 -4.39
N GLY A 39 -14.36 12.27 -5.54
CA GLY A 39 -14.94 11.98 -6.86
C GLY A 39 -15.14 10.49 -7.17
N TYR A 40 -14.63 9.59 -6.32
CA TYR A 40 -14.66 8.14 -6.50
C TYR A 40 -15.70 7.43 -5.61
N LYS A 41 -16.80 8.11 -5.27
CA LYS A 41 -17.97 7.47 -4.64
C LYS A 41 -18.52 6.38 -5.58
N GLY A 42 -18.15 5.11 -5.35
CA GLY A 42 -18.66 3.97 -6.11
C GLY A 42 -17.62 3.05 -6.76
N THR A 43 -16.35 3.10 -6.34
CA THR A 43 -15.32 2.16 -6.86
C THR A 43 -14.92 1.12 -5.84
N VAL A 44 -14.77 -0.11 -6.31
CA VAL A 44 -14.15 -1.20 -5.54
C VAL A 44 -12.67 -0.86 -5.42
N LYS A 45 -12.22 -0.60 -4.20
CA LYS A 45 -10.82 -0.30 -3.88
C LYS A 45 -10.34 -1.26 -2.81
N LEU A 46 -9.07 -1.62 -2.91
CA LEU A 46 -8.38 -2.30 -1.84
C LEU A 46 -8.29 -1.39 -0.62
N SER A 47 -8.38 -1.95 0.58
CA SER A 47 -8.10 -1.18 1.79
C SER A 47 -6.64 -0.70 1.75
N THR A 48 -6.37 0.42 2.40
CA THR A 48 -4.99 0.93 2.52
C THR A 48 -4.07 -0.06 3.23
N GLN A 49 -4.60 -0.84 4.19
CA GLN A 49 -3.79 -1.80 4.94
C GLN A 49 -3.44 -3.02 4.08
N ALA A 50 -4.41 -3.58 3.35
CA ALA A 50 -4.13 -4.67 2.41
C ALA A 50 -3.17 -4.24 1.30
N ASP A 51 -3.29 -3.02 0.75
CA ASP A 51 -2.31 -2.48 -0.21
C ASP A 51 -0.89 -2.48 0.36
N TYR A 52 -0.74 -1.96 1.58
CA TYR A 52 0.57 -1.90 2.24
C TYR A 52 1.12 -3.29 2.54
N ALA A 53 0.28 -4.23 2.94
CA ALA A 53 0.67 -5.60 3.23
C ALA A 53 1.21 -6.30 1.97
N VAL A 54 0.46 -6.27 0.87
CA VAL A 54 0.87 -6.87 -0.40
C VAL A 54 2.18 -6.26 -0.88
N ARG A 55 2.32 -4.94 -0.83
CA ARG A 55 3.53 -4.25 -1.29
C ARG A 55 4.75 -4.54 -0.40
N ALA A 56 4.55 -4.65 0.92
CA ALA A 56 5.62 -5.02 1.84
C ALA A 56 6.12 -6.45 1.57
N VAL A 57 5.21 -7.42 1.43
CA VAL A 57 5.56 -8.82 1.14
C VAL A 57 6.19 -8.95 -0.25
N PHE A 58 5.72 -8.17 -1.22
CA PHE A 58 6.34 -8.09 -2.56
C PHE A 58 7.80 -7.64 -2.49
N GLU A 59 8.10 -6.60 -1.70
CA GLU A 59 9.48 -6.13 -1.55
C GLU A 59 10.37 -7.20 -0.90
N LEU A 60 9.86 -7.92 0.11
CA LEU A 60 10.59 -9.02 0.73
C LEU A 60 10.83 -10.18 -0.25
N ALA A 61 9.80 -10.58 -1.01
CA ALA A 61 9.89 -11.64 -2.02
C ALA A 61 10.92 -11.31 -3.10
N LYS A 62 10.96 -10.06 -3.56
CA LYS A 62 11.91 -9.58 -4.57
C LYS A 62 13.38 -9.71 -4.13
N ARG A 63 13.66 -9.63 -2.83
CA ARG A 63 15.02 -9.71 -2.27
C ARG A 63 15.55 -11.14 -2.17
N GLY A 64 14.67 -12.13 -2.28
CA GLY A 64 15.02 -13.55 -2.24
C GLY A 64 14.94 -14.16 -0.83
N PRO A 65 15.07 -15.49 -0.75
CA PRO A 65 14.85 -16.24 0.48
C PRO A 65 15.88 -15.89 1.56
N GLY A 66 15.42 -15.77 2.80
CA GLY A 66 16.28 -15.55 3.98
C GLY A 66 16.87 -14.14 4.10
N HIS A 67 16.60 -13.24 3.16
CA HIS A 67 17.12 -11.88 3.19
C HIS A 67 16.34 -11.00 4.19
N VAL A 68 17.02 -10.51 5.22
CA VAL A 68 16.44 -9.60 6.22
C VAL A 68 16.50 -8.18 5.67
N VAL A 69 15.35 -7.50 5.61
CA VAL A 69 15.24 -6.13 5.11
C VAL A 69 14.86 -5.19 6.25
N HIS A 70 15.53 -4.05 6.36
CA HIS A 70 15.15 -3.03 7.32
C HIS A 70 13.77 -2.45 6.99
N THR A 71 12.94 -2.22 8.01
CA THR A 71 11.60 -1.66 7.85
C THR A 71 11.61 -0.33 7.10
N ASP A 72 12.64 0.51 7.34
CA ASP A 72 12.79 1.81 6.66
C ASP A 72 13.12 1.65 5.17
N GLU A 73 13.84 0.60 4.78
CA GLU A 73 14.08 0.28 3.38
C GLU A 73 12.78 -0.14 2.68
N ILE A 74 11.94 -0.95 3.34
CA ILE A 74 10.64 -1.36 2.80
C ILE A 74 9.74 -0.12 2.65
N ALA A 75 9.69 0.73 3.68
CA ALA A 75 8.91 1.97 3.67
C ALA A 75 9.33 2.89 2.51
N ALA A 76 10.63 3.07 2.30
CA ALA A 76 11.18 3.89 1.23
C ALA A 76 10.91 3.28 -0.15
N ALA A 77 11.24 2.00 -0.35
CA ALA A 77 11.09 1.30 -1.64
C ALA A 77 9.62 1.27 -2.11
N GLN A 78 8.70 1.06 -1.18
CA GLN A 78 7.27 0.94 -1.47
C GLN A 78 6.49 2.22 -1.17
N ARG A 79 7.14 3.33 -0.79
CA ARG A 79 6.46 4.60 -0.45
C ARG A 79 5.31 4.40 0.55
N ILE A 80 5.54 3.59 1.58
CA ILE A 80 4.56 3.29 2.63
C ILE A 80 4.90 4.15 3.87
N PRO A 81 3.93 4.87 4.47
CA PRO A 81 4.16 5.57 5.72
C PRO A 81 4.59 4.59 6.83
N SER A 82 5.62 4.94 7.61
CA SER A 82 6.20 4.04 8.63
C SER A 82 5.18 3.55 9.66
N SER A 83 4.20 4.38 10.04
CA SER A 83 3.12 3.99 10.95
C SER A 83 2.19 2.94 10.37
N GLY A 84 1.86 3.07 9.07
CA GLY A 84 1.06 2.09 8.33
C GLY A 84 1.82 0.78 8.18
N LEU A 85 3.10 0.86 7.78
CA LEU A 85 3.97 -0.30 7.62
C LEU A 85 4.14 -1.08 8.94
N ALA A 86 4.39 -0.38 10.05
CA ALA A 86 4.51 -1.02 11.36
C ALA A 86 3.24 -1.77 11.77
N LYS A 87 2.05 -1.27 11.39
CA LYS A 87 0.79 -1.97 11.64
C LYS A 87 0.69 -3.25 10.81
N VAL A 88 0.91 -3.19 9.50
CA VAL A 88 0.83 -4.39 8.66
C VAL A 88 1.90 -5.43 9.00
N ILE A 89 3.13 -5.03 9.32
CA ILE A 89 4.17 -5.99 9.74
C ILE A 89 3.74 -6.76 10.99
N ARG A 90 3.05 -6.11 11.94
CA ARG A 90 2.57 -6.81 13.15
C ARG A 90 1.51 -7.85 12.81
N GLU A 91 0.56 -7.53 11.95
CA GLU A 91 -0.48 -8.49 11.57
C GLU A 91 0.11 -9.64 10.73
N LEU A 92 1.02 -9.33 9.80
CA LEU A 92 1.73 -10.36 9.02
C LEU A 92 2.62 -11.26 9.89
N ALA A 93 3.21 -10.73 10.96
CA ALA A 93 4.01 -11.52 11.89
C ALA A 93 3.13 -12.45 12.74
N ARG A 94 1.92 -11.99 13.12
CA ARG A 94 0.93 -12.82 13.83
C ARG A 94 0.41 -13.97 12.96
N ALA A 95 0.21 -13.71 11.67
CA ALA A 95 -0.17 -14.70 10.68
C ALA A 95 1.01 -15.57 10.20
N GLU A 96 2.19 -15.42 10.80
CA GLU A 96 3.41 -16.16 10.44
C GLU A 96 3.84 -16.04 8.96
N VAL A 97 3.41 -14.99 8.26
CA VAL A 97 3.88 -14.67 6.89
C VAL A 97 5.30 -14.13 6.93
N VAL A 98 5.62 -13.34 7.96
CA VAL A 98 6.93 -12.71 8.15
C VAL A 98 7.48 -12.98 9.54
N ARG A 99 8.79 -12.89 9.68
CA ARG A 99 9.49 -12.89 10.96
C ARG A 99 10.20 -11.56 11.15
N THR A 100 10.12 -11.01 12.35
CA THR A 100 10.82 -9.78 12.73
C THR A 100 12.03 -10.10 13.58
N GLN A 101 13.19 -9.54 13.24
CA GLN A 101 14.41 -9.64 14.04
C GLN A 101 14.68 -8.30 14.74
N ARG A 102 15.07 -8.36 16.02
CA ARG A 102 15.43 -7.17 16.82
C ARG A 102 16.94 -6.92 16.76
N GLY A 103 17.35 -5.69 17.01
CA GLY A 103 18.76 -5.27 17.11
C GLY A 103 19.25 -4.44 15.92
N ASN A 104 20.54 -4.10 15.91
CA ASN A 104 21.15 -3.19 14.92
C ASN A 104 21.17 -3.77 13.49
N ARG A 105 21.09 -5.10 13.35
CA ARG A 105 20.88 -5.83 12.07
C ARG A 105 19.45 -6.38 11.95
N GLY A 106 18.54 -5.85 12.77
CA GLY A 106 17.14 -6.28 12.81
C GLY A 106 16.36 -5.80 11.59
N GLY A 107 15.23 -6.44 11.33
CA GLY A 107 14.42 -6.17 10.16
C GLY A 107 13.30 -7.19 10.01
N VAL A 108 12.80 -7.32 8.79
CA VAL A 108 11.72 -8.22 8.42
C VAL A 108 12.21 -9.18 7.34
N VAL A 109 11.82 -10.44 7.45
CA VAL A 109 12.10 -11.49 6.46
C VAL A 109 10.84 -12.33 6.26
N LEU A 110 10.67 -12.91 5.07
CA LEU A 110 9.60 -13.90 4.87
C LEU A 110 9.83 -15.11 5.77
N ALA A 111 8.77 -15.61 6.38
CA ALA A 111 8.85 -16.79 7.23
C ALA A 111 9.00 -18.09 6.42
N ARG A 112 8.53 -18.08 5.16
CA ARG A 112 8.50 -19.21 4.24
C ARG A 112 8.78 -18.76 2.80
N PRO A 113 9.10 -19.67 1.87
CA PRO A 113 9.41 -19.33 0.49
C PRO A 113 8.30 -18.52 -0.19
N ALA A 114 8.66 -17.54 -1.02
CA ALA A 114 7.70 -16.69 -1.73
C ALA A 114 6.75 -17.47 -2.68
N GLY A 115 7.13 -18.70 -3.05
CA GLY A 115 6.29 -19.60 -3.85
C GLY A 115 5.17 -20.28 -3.06
N GLU A 116 5.23 -20.23 -1.72
CA GLU A 116 4.18 -20.75 -0.85
C GLU A 116 3.26 -19.63 -0.35
N VAL A 117 3.71 -18.38 -0.40
CA VAL A 117 2.94 -17.22 0.06
C VAL A 117 1.98 -16.74 -1.03
N THR A 118 0.67 -16.84 -0.76
CA THR A 118 -0.40 -16.38 -1.66
C THR A 118 -0.81 -14.94 -1.35
N VAL A 119 -1.39 -14.26 -2.34
CA VAL A 119 -1.94 -12.90 -2.13
C VAL A 119 -3.13 -12.96 -1.18
N ARG A 120 -3.95 -14.01 -1.27
CA ARG A 120 -5.10 -14.22 -0.36
C ARG A 120 -4.66 -14.24 1.09
N GLU A 121 -3.64 -15.02 1.42
CA GLU A 121 -3.18 -15.12 2.82
C GLU A 121 -2.71 -13.77 3.36
N VAL A 122 -1.97 -13.00 2.56
CA VAL A 122 -1.50 -11.67 2.95
C VAL A 122 -2.65 -10.69 3.12
N TYR A 123 -3.67 -10.79 2.28
CA TYR A 123 -4.89 -10.01 2.42
C TYR A 123 -5.64 -10.37 3.70
N GLU A 124 -5.93 -11.65 3.91
CA GLU A 124 -6.73 -12.15 5.03
C GLU A 124 -6.00 -11.98 6.37
N ALA A 125 -4.67 -12.01 6.39
CA ALA A 125 -3.87 -11.69 7.57
C ALA A 125 -4.13 -10.28 8.11
N VAL A 126 -4.57 -9.34 7.26
CA VAL A 126 -4.69 -7.92 7.60
C VAL A 126 -6.15 -7.45 7.67
N GLU A 127 -6.99 -7.90 6.75
CA GLU A 127 -8.41 -7.51 6.67
C GLU A 127 -9.36 -8.57 7.26
N GLY A 128 -8.89 -9.81 7.42
CA GLY A 128 -9.73 -10.95 7.74
C GLY A 128 -10.36 -11.59 6.49
N PRO A 129 -11.32 -12.52 6.69
CA PRO A 129 -11.90 -13.31 5.61
C PRO A 129 -12.56 -12.45 4.53
N ILE A 130 -12.27 -12.75 3.25
CA ILE A 130 -12.91 -12.08 2.12
C ILE A 130 -14.36 -12.53 2.06
N THR A 131 -15.28 -11.63 2.39
CA THR A 131 -16.73 -11.90 2.33
C THR A 131 -17.44 -10.80 1.57
N LEU A 132 -18.09 -11.14 0.46
CA LEU A 132 -18.81 -10.17 -0.37
C LEU A 132 -20.28 -10.01 0.02
N CYS A 133 -20.86 -11.01 0.70
CA CYS A 133 -22.25 -11.00 1.14
C CYS A 133 -22.40 -10.82 2.65
N ARG A 134 -23.26 -9.89 3.07
CA ARG A 134 -23.61 -9.73 4.50
C ARG A 134 -24.22 -10.97 5.13
N CYS A 135 -24.98 -11.74 4.35
CA CYS A 135 -25.56 -13.01 4.81
C CYS A 135 -24.50 -14.09 5.06
N ARG A 136 -23.40 -14.10 4.31
CA ARG A 136 -22.27 -15.01 4.53
C ARG A 136 -21.36 -14.55 5.66
N ALA A 137 -21.32 -13.24 5.92
CA ALA A 137 -20.61 -12.67 7.05
C ALA A 137 -21.37 -12.84 8.39
N ASN A 138 -22.54 -13.49 8.39
CA ASN A 138 -23.47 -13.58 9.54
C ASN A 138 -23.87 -12.21 10.13
N LEU A 139 -23.74 -11.14 9.35
CA LEU A 139 -24.13 -9.79 9.76
C LEU A 139 -25.62 -9.57 9.54
N GLU A 140 -26.13 -10.10 8.42
CA GLU A 140 -27.54 -10.09 8.05
C GLU A 140 -27.86 -11.45 7.40
N PRO A 141 -27.97 -12.53 8.20
CA PRO A 141 -28.20 -13.86 7.68
C PRO A 141 -29.48 -13.88 6.82
N CYS A 142 -29.48 -14.71 5.78
CA CYS A 142 -30.72 -15.00 5.07
C CYS A 142 -31.75 -15.57 6.06
N ALA A 143 -33.03 -15.51 5.69
CA ALA A 143 -34.06 -16.30 6.36
C ALA A 143 -33.77 -17.81 6.20
N GLU A 144 -34.74 -18.67 6.50
CA GLU A 144 -34.56 -20.14 6.40
C GLU A 144 -34.08 -20.62 5.01
N THR A 145 -34.29 -19.82 3.96
CA THR A 145 -33.79 -20.06 2.61
C THR A 145 -32.81 -18.97 2.14
N PRO A 146 -31.77 -19.32 1.36
CA PRO A 146 -30.97 -18.37 0.60
C PRO A 146 -31.82 -17.33 -0.15
N CYS A 147 -31.35 -16.08 -0.21
CA CYS A 147 -31.98 -15.08 -1.08
C CYS A 147 -31.66 -15.34 -2.56
N ASP A 148 -32.47 -14.80 -3.47
CA ASP A 148 -32.36 -15.02 -4.93
C ASP A 148 -30.99 -14.66 -5.53
N THR A 149 -30.22 -13.81 -4.85
CA THR A 149 -28.89 -13.38 -5.31
C THR A 149 -27.73 -14.09 -4.61
N HIS A 150 -28.01 -15.00 -3.67
CA HIS A 150 -26.99 -15.66 -2.85
C HIS A 150 -25.97 -16.43 -3.70
N ASP A 151 -26.45 -17.23 -4.66
CA ASP A 151 -25.58 -18.07 -5.49
C ASP A 151 -24.70 -17.23 -6.42
N PHE A 152 -25.28 -16.16 -6.99
CA PHE A 152 -24.53 -15.23 -7.84
C PHE A 152 -23.34 -14.63 -7.08
N TRP A 153 -23.59 -14.06 -5.91
CA TRP A 153 -22.52 -13.43 -5.14
C TRP A 153 -21.53 -14.43 -4.54
N SER A 154 -22.00 -15.63 -4.18
CA SER A 154 -21.11 -16.73 -3.75
C SER A 154 -20.16 -17.17 -4.85
N SER A 155 -20.65 -17.20 -6.10
CA SER A 155 -19.82 -17.46 -7.27
C SER A 155 -18.76 -16.37 -7.46
N VAL A 156 -19.14 -15.08 -7.37
CA VAL A 156 -18.19 -13.95 -7.48
C VAL A 156 -17.13 -14.00 -6.38
N GLU A 157 -17.50 -14.29 -5.14
CA GLU A 157 -16.55 -14.44 -4.03
C GLU A 157 -15.58 -15.61 -4.28
N THR A 158 -16.09 -16.73 -4.78
CA THR A 158 -15.27 -17.91 -5.11
C THR A 158 -14.27 -17.59 -6.22
N LEU A 159 -14.69 -16.86 -7.26
CA LEU A 159 -13.78 -16.43 -8.33
C LEU A 159 -12.69 -15.50 -7.81
N LEU A 160 -13.06 -14.50 -7.00
CA LEU A 160 -12.11 -13.54 -6.43
C LEU A 160 -11.11 -14.23 -5.50
N THR A 161 -11.60 -15.03 -4.55
CA THR A 161 -10.75 -15.74 -3.59
C THR A 161 -9.88 -16.78 -4.28
N GLY A 162 -10.39 -17.46 -5.31
CA GLY A 162 -9.63 -18.40 -6.14
C GLY A 162 -8.46 -17.74 -6.86
N GLU A 163 -8.67 -16.58 -7.48
CA GLU A 163 -7.59 -15.83 -8.15
C GLU A 163 -6.48 -15.41 -7.16
N LEU A 164 -6.88 -14.89 -6.00
CA LEU A 164 -5.93 -14.46 -4.97
C LEU A 164 -5.16 -15.62 -4.34
N GLU A 165 -5.80 -16.79 -4.24
CA GLU A 165 -5.19 -18.01 -3.69
C GLU A 165 -4.18 -18.63 -4.67
N GLN A 166 -4.48 -18.64 -5.97
CA GLN A 166 -3.58 -19.18 -6.99
C GLN A 166 -2.37 -18.27 -7.27
N THR A 167 -2.45 -17.01 -6.89
CA THR A 167 -1.38 -16.03 -7.12
C THR A 167 -0.39 -16.04 -5.96
N THR A 168 0.83 -16.51 -6.21
CA THR A 168 1.94 -16.48 -5.24
C THR A 168 2.84 -15.26 -5.43
N PHE A 169 3.58 -14.87 -4.37
CA PHE A 169 4.53 -13.76 -4.46
C PHE A 169 5.73 -14.06 -5.38
N ALA A 170 6.11 -15.33 -5.51
CA ALA A 170 7.07 -15.75 -6.54
C ALA A 170 6.54 -15.48 -7.95
N ALA A 171 5.28 -15.84 -8.23
CA ALA A 171 4.67 -15.58 -9.53
C ALA A 171 4.53 -14.07 -9.82
N LEU A 172 4.15 -13.27 -8.81
CA LEU A 172 4.04 -11.81 -8.94
C LEU A 172 5.38 -11.16 -9.27
N THR A 173 6.45 -11.55 -8.58
CA THR A 173 7.79 -10.98 -8.80
C THR A 173 8.38 -11.40 -10.15
N ALA A 174 8.12 -12.63 -10.61
CA ALA A 174 8.52 -13.09 -11.94
C ALA A 174 7.88 -12.27 -13.07
N ARG A 175 6.57 -12.01 -12.99
CA ARG A 175 5.83 -11.18 -13.97
C ARG A 175 6.40 -9.77 -14.12
N GLN A 176 6.84 -9.16 -13.02
CA GLN A 176 7.49 -7.85 -13.08
C GLN A 176 8.85 -7.93 -13.79
N GLY A 177 9.62 -8.99 -13.54
CA GLY A 177 10.90 -9.23 -14.22
C GLY A 177 10.74 -9.29 -15.73
N ASP A 178 9.67 -9.93 -16.22
CA ASP A 178 9.38 -10.05 -17.66
C ASP A 178 8.90 -8.73 -18.27
N ALA A 179 8.02 -7.99 -17.56
CA ALA A 179 7.59 -6.67 -18.00
C ALA A 179 8.76 -5.66 -18.10
N LEU A 180 9.72 -5.71 -17.15
CA LEU A 180 10.93 -4.88 -17.17
C LEU A 180 11.94 -5.32 -18.24
N ARG A 181 12.03 -6.62 -18.54
CA ARG A 181 12.85 -7.14 -19.63
C ARG A 181 12.31 -6.74 -21.02
N GLY A 182 10.99 -6.77 -21.21
CA GLY A 182 10.34 -6.39 -22.47
C GLY A 182 10.27 -4.88 -22.74
N SER A 183 10.48 -4.02 -21.73
CA SER A 183 10.43 -2.56 -21.86
C SER A 183 11.80 -1.89 -21.93
N ARG A 184 12.89 -2.67 -22.00
CA ARG A 184 14.24 -2.13 -22.20
C ARG A 184 14.40 -1.76 -23.69
N PRO A 185 14.53 -0.48 -24.07
CA PRO A 185 14.75 -0.11 -25.46
C PRO A 185 16.06 -0.76 -25.93
N GLN A 186 16.01 -1.48 -27.05
CA GLN A 186 17.19 -1.91 -27.78
C GLN A 186 18.00 -0.65 -28.07
N ARG A 187 19.13 -0.48 -27.38
CA ARG A 187 20.14 0.46 -27.85
C ARG A 187 20.76 -0.24 -29.03
N ASP A 188 20.39 0.20 -30.22
CA ASP A 188 21.08 -0.15 -31.44
C ASP A 188 22.57 0.16 -31.22
N GLU A 189 23.37 -0.90 -31.17
CA GLU A 189 24.81 -0.85 -31.34
C GLU A 189 25.09 -0.44 -32.79
N GLU A 190 24.96 0.86 -33.09
CA GLU A 190 25.74 1.46 -34.18
C GLU A 190 27.17 1.66 -33.66
N VAL A 191 27.90 0.54 -33.63
CA VAL A 191 29.37 0.57 -33.58
C VAL A 191 29.82 1.13 -34.92
N ASN A 192 30.29 2.37 -34.84
CA ASN A 192 31.00 3.13 -35.87
C ASN A 192 31.93 2.25 -36.71
N GLN A 193 31.52 1.98 -37.95
CA GLN A 193 32.43 1.65 -39.04
C GLN A 193 32.58 2.89 -39.92
N GLN A 194 33.52 3.77 -39.55
CA GLN A 194 34.45 4.51 -40.44
C GLN A 194 35.30 5.49 -39.63
#